data_AF-A0A372LWK4-F1
#
_entry.id   AF-A0A372LWK4-F1
#
_cell.length_a   1.000
_cell.length_b   1.000
_cell.length_c   1.000
_cell.angle_alpha   90.00
_cell.angle_beta   90.00
_cell.angle_gamma   90.00
#
_symmetry.space_group_name_H-M   'P 1'
#
loop_
_entity.id
_entity.type
_entity.pdbx_description
1 polymer ?
#
loop_
_entity_poly.entity_id
_entity_poly.type
_entity_poly.pdbx_seq_one_letter_code
_entity_poly.pdbx_strand_id
1 'polypeptide(L)'
;MPAPTWQKSSYCGQGESCIYVTRPTPTTLRLTESSDPSGAILETTPAAFADLLRVVRGGQPDTPGRELTVTFTPDGRVLLTAPGDPTVVTTTRTQWETFVLGVRSGEFDHFAAAPATV
;
A
#
# COMPACT_ATOMS: atom_id res chain seq x y z
N MET A 1 -3.91 -24.82 1.52
CA MET A 1 -2.96 -23.74 1.16
C MET A 1 -3.03 -22.71 2.26
N PRO A 2 -1.92 -22.30 2.90
CA PRO A 2 -1.97 -21.21 3.87
C PRO A 2 -2.42 -19.92 3.17
N ALA A 3 -3.39 -19.23 3.78
CA ALA A 3 -3.82 -17.93 3.27
C ALA A 3 -2.64 -16.95 3.35
N PRO A 4 -2.49 -16.02 2.37
CA PRO A 4 -1.48 -14.98 2.46
C PRO A 4 -1.67 -14.20 3.77
N THR A 5 -0.58 -14.02 4.52
CA THR A 5 -0.61 -13.21 5.74
C THR A 5 -0.68 -11.76 5.33
N TRP A 6 -1.89 -11.20 5.36
CA TRP A 6 -2.13 -9.78 5.13
C TRP A 6 -1.84 -8.98 6.40
N GLN A 7 -1.10 -7.89 6.25
CA GLN A 7 -0.84 -6.92 7.31
C GLN A 7 -1.55 -5.61 7.01
N LYS A 8 -2.20 -5.05 8.04
CA LYS A 8 -2.72 -3.68 8.06
C LYS A 8 -1.92 -2.84 9.05
N SER A 9 -2.09 -1.52 9.01
CA SER A 9 -1.48 -0.66 10.04
C SER A 9 -2.11 -0.89 11.42
N SER A 10 -1.31 -0.77 12.48
CA SER A 10 -1.82 -0.79 13.87
C SER A 10 -2.72 0.41 14.19
N TYR A 11 -2.56 1.52 13.47
CA TYR A 11 -3.38 2.72 13.59
C TYR A 11 -4.77 2.55 12.96
N CYS A 12 -5.00 1.49 12.18
CA CYS A 12 -6.32 1.21 11.64
C CYS A 12 -7.21 0.57 12.72
N GLY A 13 -8.23 1.29 13.17
CA GLY A 13 -9.17 0.88 14.21
C GLY A 13 -9.94 -0.41 13.89
N GLN A 14 -10.55 -1.03 14.91
CA GLN A 14 -11.43 -2.18 14.70
C GLN A 14 -12.71 -1.73 13.97
N GLY A 15 -13.04 -2.37 12.85
CA GLY A 15 -14.23 -2.06 12.06
C GLY A 15 -14.05 -0.97 11.00
N GLU A 16 -12.86 -0.35 10.94
CA GLU A 16 -12.50 0.59 9.89
C GLU A 16 -11.90 -0.16 8.70
N SER A 17 -12.22 0.29 7.49
CA SER A 17 -11.57 -0.23 6.29
C SER A 17 -10.10 0.17 6.27
N CYS A 18 -9.21 -0.75 5.91
CA CYS A 18 -7.77 -0.51 5.95
C CYS A 18 -7.13 -0.88 4.62
N ILE A 19 -5.97 -0.26 4.35
CA ILE A 19 -5.04 -0.80 3.35
C ILE A 19 -4.37 -2.03 3.96
N TYR A 20 -4.43 -3.14 3.23
CA TYR A 20 -3.75 -4.39 3.53
C TYR A 20 -2.61 -4.61 2.55
N VAL A 21 -1.48 -5.07 3.07
CA VAL A 21 -0.27 -5.37 2.31
C VAL A 21 0.12 -6.82 2.58
N THR A 22 0.53 -7.54 1.54
CA THR A 22 1.14 -8.87 1.68
C THR A 22 2.22 -9.08 0.64
N ARG A 23 3.18 -9.96 0.95
CA ARG A 23 4.30 -10.32 0.09
C ARG A 23 4.28 -11.81 -0.20
N PRO A 24 3.52 -12.27 -1.21
CA PRO A 24 3.43 -13.69 -1.52
C PRO A 24 4.76 -14.28 -2.02
N THR A 25 5.62 -13.45 -2.63
CA THR A 25 6.94 -13.88 -3.14
C THR A 25 8.00 -12.81 -2.84
N PRO A 26 9.30 -13.14 -2.91
CA PRO A 26 10.35 -12.15 -2.74
C PRO A 26 10.33 -11.01 -3.77
N THR A 27 9.62 -11.15 -4.90
CA THR A 27 9.57 -10.14 -5.97
C THR A 27 8.20 -9.49 -6.13
N THR A 28 7.17 -10.01 -5.48
CA THR A 28 5.79 -9.58 -5.65
C THR A 28 5.21 -9.14 -4.31
N LEU A 29 4.64 -7.94 -4.31
CA LEU A 29 3.80 -7.39 -3.26
C LEU A 29 2.38 -7.23 -3.78
N ARG A 30 1.41 -7.31 -2.88
CA ARG A 30 0.01 -7.08 -3.16
C ARG A 30 -0.55 -6.07 -2.17
N LEU A 31 -1.33 -5.13 -2.68
CA LEU A 31 -2.09 -4.16 -1.89
C LEU A 31 -3.58 -4.33 -2.18
N THR A 32 -4.41 -4.19 -1.16
CA THR A 32 -5.86 -4.15 -1.30
C THR A 32 -6.45 -3.26 -0.22
N GLU A 33 -7.69 -2.83 -0.41
CA GLU A 33 -8.47 -2.11 0.60
C GLU A 33 -9.76 -2.91 0.85
N SER A 34 -10.01 -3.25 2.11
CA SER A 34 -11.15 -4.07 2.55
C SER A 34 -12.56 -3.57 2.19
N SER A 35 -12.77 -2.26 2.06
CA SER A 35 -14.06 -1.67 1.66
C SER A 35 -14.06 -1.17 0.22
N ASP A 36 -13.03 -1.50 -0.55
CA ASP A 36 -13.06 -1.27 -1.98
C ASP A 36 -14.14 -2.18 -2.58
N PRO A 37 -15.23 -1.61 -3.12
CA PRO A 37 -16.34 -2.40 -3.67
C PRO A 37 -15.90 -3.23 -4.88
N SER A 38 -14.78 -2.90 -5.52
CA SER A 38 -14.23 -3.68 -6.63
C SER A 38 -13.50 -4.95 -6.17
N GLY A 39 -13.13 -5.05 -4.90
CA GLY A 39 -12.28 -6.12 -4.40
C GLY A 39 -10.89 -6.13 -5.07
N ALA A 40 -10.41 -4.98 -5.51
CA ALA A 40 -9.16 -4.85 -6.23
C ALA A 40 -7.96 -5.34 -5.41
N ILE A 41 -7.09 -6.11 -6.06
CA ILE A 41 -5.79 -6.52 -5.51
C ILE A 41 -4.73 -6.02 -6.48
N LEU A 42 -4.09 -4.91 -6.14
CA LEU A 42 -3.03 -4.33 -6.94
C LEU A 42 -1.73 -5.10 -6.70
N GLU A 43 -1.10 -5.56 -7.79
CA GLU A 43 0.24 -6.14 -7.71
C GLU A 43 1.32 -5.06 -7.89
N THR A 44 2.39 -5.17 -7.11
CA THR A 44 3.53 -4.27 -7.20
C THR A 44 4.82 -4.99 -6.81
N THR A 45 5.95 -4.31 -6.85
CA THR A 45 7.26 -4.86 -6.47
C THR A 45 7.73 -4.30 -5.13
N PRO A 46 8.58 -5.03 -4.38
CA PRO A 46 9.26 -4.50 -3.19
C PRO A 46 9.99 -3.18 -3.42
N ALA A 47 10.61 -3.00 -4.59
CA ALA A 47 11.31 -1.77 -4.95
C ALA A 47 10.33 -0.59 -5.12
N ALA A 48 9.25 -0.79 -5.87
CA ALA A 48 8.19 0.21 -6.05
C ALA A 48 7.56 0.61 -4.71
N PHE A 49 7.32 -0.36 -3.84
CA PHE A 49 6.80 -0.12 -2.50
C PHE A 49 7.81 0.62 -1.63
N ALA A 50 9.10 0.28 -1.67
CA ALA A 50 10.16 1.00 -0.96
C ALA A 50 10.22 2.49 -1.34
N ASP A 51 10.07 2.80 -2.63
CA ASP A 51 10.00 4.17 -3.13
C ASP A 51 8.78 4.91 -2.57
N LEU A 52 7.61 4.26 -2.53
CA LEU A 52 6.42 4.83 -1.89
C LEU A 52 6.68 5.14 -0.42
N LEU A 53 7.23 4.19 0.35
CA LEU A 53 7.51 4.39 1.77
C LEU A 53 8.45 5.58 2.00
N ARG A 54 9.48 5.74 1.16
CA ARG A 54 10.42 6.86 1.22
C ARG A 54 9.72 8.20 0.98
N VAL A 55 8.85 8.28 -0.02
CA VAL A 55 8.08 9.49 -0.35
C VAL A 55 7.12 9.88 0.77
N VAL A 56 6.38 8.90 1.31
CA VAL A 56 5.44 9.10 2.43
C VAL A 56 6.15 9.58 3.70
N ARG A 57 7.34 9.01 3.99
CA ARG A 57 8.18 9.44 5.12
C ARG A 57 8.78 10.83 4.94
N GLY A 58 9.11 11.21 3.70
CA GLY A 58 9.58 12.55 3.34
C GLY A 58 8.53 13.66 3.52
N GLY A 59 7.30 13.32 3.95
CA GLY A 59 6.23 14.29 4.16
C GLY A 59 5.46 14.65 2.88
N GLN A 60 5.66 13.90 1.80
CA GLN A 60 5.03 14.12 0.49
C GLN A 60 4.10 12.95 0.10
N PRO A 61 3.09 12.59 0.93
CA PRO A 61 2.23 11.43 0.66
C PRO A 61 1.36 11.58 -0.61
N ASP A 62 1.26 12.80 -1.14
CA ASP A 62 0.60 13.21 -2.37
C ASP A 62 1.49 13.15 -3.62
N THR A 63 2.79 12.93 -3.45
CA THR A 63 3.70 12.76 -4.58
C THR A 63 3.64 11.32 -5.09
N PRO A 64 3.42 11.10 -6.40
CA PRO A 64 3.46 9.76 -6.97
C PRO A 64 4.85 9.14 -6.76
N GLY A 65 4.89 7.89 -6.28
CA GLY A 65 6.08 7.06 -6.44
C GLY A 65 6.33 6.85 -7.94
N ARG A 66 7.58 6.56 -8.33
CA ARG A 66 7.91 6.37 -9.76
C ARG A 66 7.13 5.22 -10.40
N GLU A 67 6.81 4.21 -9.59
CA GLU A 67 6.08 3.01 -10.00
C GLU A 67 4.72 2.93 -9.28
N LEU A 68 4.67 3.02 -7.95
CA LEU A 68 3.39 3.04 -7.25
C LEU A 68 2.85 4.47 -7.13
N THR A 69 1.81 4.78 -7.90
CA THR A 69 1.19 6.11 -7.96
C THR A 69 0.04 6.23 -6.96
N VAL A 70 0.00 7.36 -6.26
CA VAL A 70 -1.07 7.73 -5.32
C VAL A 70 -1.77 8.96 -5.88
N THR A 71 -3.06 8.86 -6.19
CA THR A 71 -3.84 9.98 -6.74
C THR A 71 -4.95 10.37 -5.77
N PHE A 72 -4.98 11.63 -5.36
CA PHE A 72 -6.05 12.20 -4.55
C PHE A 72 -7.12 12.78 -5.45
N THR A 73 -8.35 12.31 -5.32
CA THR A 73 -9.45 12.77 -6.15
C THR A 73 -10.21 13.93 -5.48
N PRO A 74 -10.88 14.81 -6.26
CA PRO A 74 -11.65 15.93 -5.69
C PRO A 74 -12.78 15.48 -4.74
N ASP A 75 -13.30 14.28 -4.94
CA ASP A 75 -14.34 13.63 -4.13
C ASP A 75 -13.79 12.96 -2.86
N GLY A 76 -12.51 13.18 -2.53
CA GLY A 76 -11.92 12.76 -1.24
C GLY A 76 -11.46 11.30 -1.20
N ARG A 77 -11.41 10.61 -2.34
CA ARG A 77 -10.83 9.28 -2.47
C ARG A 77 -9.33 9.37 -2.75
N VAL A 78 -8.64 8.29 -2.45
CA VAL A 78 -7.24 8.05 -2.79
C VAL A 78 -7.19 6.80 -3.64
N LEU A 79 -6.55 6.90 -4.81
CA LEU A 79 -6.41 5.81 -5.76
C LEU A 79 -4.95 5.36 -5.78
N LEU A 80 -4.74 4.06 -5.66
CA LEU A 80 -3.45 3.40 -5.77
C LEU A 80 -3.40 2.65 -7.09
N THR A 81 -2.39 2.95 -7.91
CA THR A 81 -2.20 2.34 -9.24
C THR A 81 -0.73 2.02 -9.49
N ALA A 82 -0.46 0.99 -10.27
CA ALA A 82 0.88 0.63 -10.73
C ALA A 82 0.96 0.67 -12.27
N PRO A 83 2.12 0.98 -12.87
CA PRO A 83 2.29 1.02 -14.31
C PRO A 83 2.08 -0.38 -14.90
N GLY A 84 1.31 -0.43 -15.99
CA GLY A 84 1.02 -1.68 -16.69
C GLY A 84 -0.03 -2.57 -15.99
N ASP A 85 -0.55 -2.17 -14.84
CA ASP A 85 -1.65 -2.85 -14.15
C ASP A 85 -2.94 -2.00 -14.28
N PRO A 86 -4.04 -2.54 -14.86
CA PRO A 86 -5.31 -1.83 -14.93
C PRO A 86 -6.04 -1.75 -13.58
N THR A 87 -5.55 -2.44 -12.55
CA THR A 87 -6.14 -2.48 -11.21
C THR A 87 -5.98 -1.14 -10.51
N VAL A 88 -7.10 -0.66 -9.96
CA VAL A 88 -7.13 0.55 -9.14
C VAL A 88 -7.65 0.17 -7.77
N VAL A 89 -6.81 0.27 -6.75
CA VAL A 89 -7.25 0.13 -5.36
C VAL A 89 -7.75 1.48 -4.88
N THR A 90 -9.00 1.53 -4.45
CA THR A 90 -9.64 2.75 -3.96
C THR A 90 -9.69 2.75 -2.44
N THR A 91 -9.27 3.83 -1.82
CA THR A 91 -9.34 4.04 -0.36
C THR A 91 -9.80 5.45 -0.05
N THR A 92 -10.10 5.76 1.22
CA THR A 92 -10.44 7.12 1.65
C THR A 92 -9.23 7.87 2.18
N ARG A 93 -9.31 9.20 2.29
CA ARG A 93 -8.25 10.01 2.89
C ARG A 93 -7.92 9.59 4.33
N THR A 94 -8.93 9.33 5.15
CA THR A 94 -8.75 8.89 6.55
C THR A 94 -7.99 7.56 6.62
N GLN A 95 -8.32 6.62 5.75
CA GLN A 95 -7.66 5.31 5.71
C GLN A 95 -6.22 5.43 5.21
N TRP A 96 -6.00 6.24 4.17
CA TRP A 96 -4.67 6.58 3.71
C TRP A 96 -3.81 7.19 4.83
N GLU A 97 -4.36 8.08 5.66
CA GLU A 97 -3.66 8.66 6.79
C GLU A 97 -3.24 7.61 7.83
N THR A 98 -4.08 6.62 8.13
CA THR A 98 -3.68 5.50 9.02
C THR A 98 -2.54 4.67 8.44
N PHE A 99 -2.56 4.43 7.13
CA PHE A 99 -1.45 3.78 6.44
C PHE A 99 -0.17 4.62 6.52
N VAL A 100 -0.26 5.93 6.27
CA VAL A 100 0.86 6.88 6.40
C VAL A 100 1.45 6.85 7.81
N LEU A 101 0.64 6.78 8.86
CA LEU A 101 1.13 6.63 10.24
C LEU A 101 1.92 5.33 10.41
N GLY A 102 1.38 4.20 9.95
CA GLY A 102 2.07 2.91 9.97
C GLY A 102 3.39 2.88 9.19
N VAL A 103 3.43 3.57 8.04
CA VAL A 103 4.65 3.74 7.23
C VAL A 103 5.70 4.56 7.99
N ARG A 104 5.28 5.61 8.71
CA ARG A 104 6.18 6.47 9.49
C ARG A 104 6.70 5.78 10.76
N SER A 105 5.94 4.86 11.34
CA SER A 105 6.39 4.00 12.46
C SER A 105 7.20 2.77 12.00
N GLY A 106 7.39 2.58 10.69
CA GLY A 106 8.24 1.51 10.14
C GLY A 106 7.57 0.14 10.04
N GLU A 107 6.25 0.04 10.21
CA GLU A 107 5.52 -1.23 10.24
C GLU A 107 5.67 -2.05 8.96
N PHE A 108 5.91 -1.37 7.84
CA PHE A 108 5.92 -1.96 6.49
C PHE A 108 7.32 -2.16 5.90
N ASP A 109 8.40 -1.85 6.62
CA ASP A 109 9.76 -1.84 6.06
C ASP A 109 10.24 -3.25 5.62
N HIS A 110 9.78 -4.30 6.31
CA HIS A 110 10.11 -5.68 5.97
C HIS A 110 9.54 -6.13 4.60
N PHE A 111 8.49 -5.48 4.10
CA PHE A 111 7.96 -5.70 2.76
C PHE A 111 8.84 -5.10 1.66
N ALA A 112 9.52 -3.98 1.98
CA ALA A 112 10.40 -3.25 1.09
C ALA A 112 11.82 -3.85 1.00
N ALA A 113 12.19 -4.73 1.93
CA ALA A 113 13.53 -5.34 1.95
C ALA A 113 13.78 -6.16 0.67
N ALA A 114 14.91 -5.91 0.01
CA ALA A 114 15.40 -6.76 -1.09
C ALA A 114 15.57 -8.21 -0.60
N PRO A 115 15.37 -9.22 -1.47
CA PRO A 115 15.73 -10.58 -1.10
C PRO A 115 17.19 -10.61 -0.65
N ALA A 116 17.45 -11.12 0.55
CA ALA A 116 18.81 -11.36 1.00
C ALA A 116 19.47 -12.27 -0.04
N THR A 117 20.51 -11.76 -0.70
CA THR A 117 21.30 -12.55 -1.63
C THR A 117 22.10 -13.54 -0.77
N VAL A 118 21.72 -14.82 -0.82
CA VAL A 118 22.50 -15.94 -0.24
C VAL A 118 23.48 -16.42 -1.29
#